data_AF-A0A355BA97-F1
#
_entry.id   AF-A0A355BA97-F1
#
_cell.length_a   1.000
_cell.length_b   1.000
_cell.length_c   1.000
_cell.angle_alpha   90.00
_cell.angle_beta   90.00
_cell.angle_gamma   90.00
#
_symmetry.space_group_name_H-M   'P 1'
#
loop_
_entity.id
_entity.type
_entity.pdbx_description
1 polymer ?
#
loop_
_entity_poly.entity_id
_entity_poly.type
_entity_poly.pdbx_seq_one_letter_code
_entity_poly.pdbx_strand_id
1 'polypeptide(L)'
;MQNKGLIKFFALIFAAACIYQLTFTFVANSYADKAKAYAKGDFAKEQKYLDSIGKQEVYLGNTYNEVIAKQINKGLDLEGGINVILQISVKDLIKGLANNSKNPIFNKALEETGKNQKGNQTFLDAFFET
;
A
#
# COMPACT_ATOMS: atom_id res chain seq x y z
N MET A 1 2.27 -4.76 -50.33
CA MET A 1 1.77 -3.58 -49.57
C MET A 1 0.29 -3.68 -49.15
N GLN A 2 -0.35 -4.87 -49.22
CA GLN A 2 -1.81 -5.03 -49.05
C GLN A 2 -2.33 -5.09 -47.61
N ASN A 3 -1.49 -5.34 -46.59
CA ASN A 3 -1.96 -5.41 -45.19
C ASN A 3 -1.93 -4.05 -44.46
N LYS A 4 -1.50 -2.97 -45.12
CA LYS A 4 -1.40 -1.63 -44.49
C LYS A 4 -2.75 -1.08 -44.01
N GLY A 5 -3.85 -1.41 -44.71
CA GLY A 5 -5.20 -0.99 -44.31
C GLY A 5 -5.68 -1.69 -43.04
N LEU A 6 -5.49 -3.01 -42.96
CA LEU A 6 -5.87 -3.81 -41.80
C LEU A 6 -5.08 -3.41 -40.55
N ILE A 7 -3.78 -3.17 -40.69
CA ILE A 7 -2.91 -2.72 -39.58
C ILE A 7 -3.37 -1.35 -39.06
N LYS A 8 -3.72 -0.40 -39.95
CA LYS A 8 -4.23 0.93 -39.55
C LYS A 8 -5.57 0.83 -38.80
N PHE A 9 -6.44 -0.09 -39.20
CA PHE A 9 -7.72 -0.33 -38.52
C PHE A 9 -7.52 -0.85 -37.09
N PHE A 10 -6.68 -1.87 -36.91
CA PHE A 10 -6.35 -2.38 -35.57
C PHE A 10 -5.62 -1.34 -34.72
N ALA A 11 -4.70 -0.56 -35.31
CA ALA A 11 -4.02 0.52 -34.60
C ALA A 11 -4.98 1.61 -34.12
N LEU A 12 -6.01 1.95 -34.90
CA LEU A 12 -7.04 2.92 -34.51
C LEU A 12 -7.86 2.42 -33.32
N ILE A 13 -8.32 1.16 -33.37
CA ILE A 13 -9.07 0.55 -32.25
C ILE A 13 -8.20 0.47 -31.01
N PHE A 14 -6.93 0.07 -31.16
CA PHE A 14 -5.98 0.01 -30.05
C PHE A 14 -5.74 1.39 -29.44
N ALA A 15 -5.54 2.42 -30.26
CA ALA A 15 -5.41 3.80 -29.78
C ALA A 15 -6.66 4.27 -29.02
N ALA A 16 -7.86 3.95 -29.52
CA ALA A 16 -9.11 4.26 -28.82
C ALA A 16 -9.21 3.53 -27.48
N ALA A 17 -8.81 2.25 -27.42
CA ALA A 17 -8.77 1.48 -26.18
C ALA A 17 -7.77 2.07 -25.16
N CYS A 18 -6.60 2.52 -25.61
CA CYS A 18 -5.63 3.21 -24.75
C CYS A 18 -6.19 4.52 -24.20
N ILE A 19 -6.85 5.33 -25.03
CA ILE A 19 -7.50 6.58 -24.57
C ILE A 19 -8.55 6.29 -23.51
N TYR A 20 -9.37 5.25 -23.72
CA TYR A 20 -10.38 4.82 -22.75
C TYR A 20 -9.74 4.44 -21.41
N GLN A 21 -8.68 3.62 -21.40
CA GLN A 21 -7.96 3.25 -20.18
C GLN A 21 -7.30 4.44 -19.48
N LEU A 22 -6.69 5.35 -20.24
CA LEU A 22 -6.05 6.55 -19.70
C LEU A 22 -7.06 7.49 -19.03
N THR A 23 -8.30 7.51 -19.51
CA THR A 23 -9.34 8.37 -18.94
C THR A 23 -9.67 7.99 -17.48
N PHE A 24 -9.74 6.69 -17.15
CA PHE A 24 -9.92 6.26 -15.75
C PHE A 24 -8.77 6.71 -14.86
N THR A 25 -7.53 6.59 -15.36
CA THR A 25 -6.33 7.03 -14.64
C THR A 25 -6.33 8.55 -14.42
N PHE A 26 -6.78 9.32 -15.41
CA PHE A 26 -6.90 10.77 -15.29
C PHE A 26 -7.95 11.18 -14.25
N VAL A 27 -9.12 10.54 -14.26
CA VAL A 27 -10.18 10.81 -13.28
C VAL A 27 -9.71 10.46 -11.87
N ALA A 28 -9.14 9.27 -11.67
CA ALA A 28 -8.61 8.85 -10.37
C ALA A 28 -7.62 9.88 -9.80
N ASN A 29 -6.65 10.32 -10.63
CA ASN A 29 -5.67 11.32 -10.22
C ASN A 29 -6.30 12.68 -9.89
N SER A 30 -7.30 13.13 -10.66
CA SER A 30 -7.98 14.39 -10.38
C SER A 30 -8.62 14.43 -8.99
N TYR A 31 -9.22 13.31 -8.56
CA TYR A 31 -9.81 13.21 -7.23
C TYR A 31 -8.76 13.03 -6.13
N ALA A 32 -7.67 12.30 -6.39
CA ALA A 32 -6.53 12.22 -5.48
C ALA A 32 -5.89 13.62 -5.26
N ASP A 33 -5.73 14.42 -6.31
CA ASP A 33 -5.20 15.78 -6.21
C ASP A 33 -6.13 16.70 -5.40
N LYS A 34 -7.46 16.55 -5.55
CA LYS A 34 -8.44 17.25 -4.71
C LYS A 34 -8.34 16.85 -3.25
N ALA A 35 -8.17 15.55 -2.98
CA ALA A 35 -7.97 15.05 -1.61
C ALA A 35 -6.71 15.64 -0.96
N LYS A 36 -5.61 15.67 -1.72
CA LYS A 36 -4.33 16.25 -1.28
C LYS A 36 -4.43 17.76 -1.03
N ALA A 37 -5.14 18.48 -1.91
CA ALA A 37 -5.40 19.90 -1.75
C ALA A 37 -6.29 20.20 -0.52
N TYR A 38 -7.27 19.34 -0.24
CA TYR A 38 -8.12 19.42 0.96
C TYR A 38 -7.34 19.13 2.24
N ALA A 39 -6.45 18.14 2.20
CA ALA A 39 -5.66 17.69 3.34
C ALA A 39 -4.55 18.67 3.75
N LYS A 40 -4.05 19.51 2.83
CA LYS A 40 -2.95 20.46 3.08
C LYS A 40 -1.72 19.81 3.76
N GLY A 41 -1.44 18.54 3.44
CA GLY A 41 -0.33 17.77 4.01
C GLY A 41 -0.67 16.93 5.26
N ASP A 42 -1.92 16.93 5.72
CA ASP A 42 -2.40 16.07 6.80
C ASP A 42 -2.95 14.74 6.26
N PHE A 43 -2.16 13.68 6.36
CA PHE A 43 -2.52 12.33 5.90
C PHE A 43 -3.83 11.80 6.50
N ALA A 44 -4.15 12.14 7.75
CA ALA A 44 -5.39 11.65 8.38
C ALA A 44 -6.63 12.33 7.80
N LYS A 45 -6.52 13.60 7.37
CA LYS A 45 -7.59 14.30 6.66
C LYS A 45 -7.73 13.82 5.22
N GLU A 46 -6.61 13.50 4.57
CA GLU A 46 -6.60 12.94 3.21
C GLU A 46 -7.33 11.60 3.16
N GLN A 47 -6.98 10.67 4.05
CA GLN A 47 -7.59 9.35 4.10
C GLN A 47 -9.10 9.42 4.39
N LYS A 48 -9.52 10.28 5.33
CA LYS A 48 -10.95 10.50 5.61
C LYS A 48 -11.70 11.06 4.41
N TYR A 49 -11.08 11.97 3.66
CA TYR A 49 -11.68 12.50 2.44
C TYR A 49 -11.82 11.41 1.37
N LEU A 50 -10.76 10.64 1.13
CA LEU A 50 -10.75 9.52 0.19
C LEU A 50 -11.79 8.46 0.54
N ASP A 51 -11.91 8.09 1.83
CA ASP A 51 -12.92 7.15 2.31
C ASP A 51 -14.36 7.66 2.08
N SER A 52 -14.58 8.97 2.21
CA SER A 52 -15.90 9.58 1.99
C SER A 52 -16.32 9.58 0.53
N ILE A 53 -15.37 9.81 -0.39
CA ILE A 53 -15.64 9.83 -1.83
C ILE A 53 -15.56 8.43 -2.47
N GLY A 54 -14.95 7.46 -1.79
CA GLY A 54 -14.74 6.09 -2.27
C GLY A 54 -15.98 5.40 -2.80
N LYS A 55 -17.13 5.60 -2.15
CA LYS A 55 -18.41 4.98 -2.51
C LYS A 55 -19.27 5.85 -3.43
N GLN A 56 -18.84 7.06 -3.76
CA GLN A 56 -19.60 7.95 -4.63
C GLN A 56 -19.34 7.58 -6.09
N GLU A 57 -20.39 7.60 -6.91
CA GLU A 57 -20.26 7.48 -8.36
C GLU A 57 -19.60 8.74 -8.93
N VAL A 58 -18.45 8.56 -9.57
CA VAL A 58 -17.64 9.67 -10.10
C VAL A 58 -17.44 9.60 -11.60
N TYR A 59 -17.57 8.41 -12.22
CA TYR A 59 -17.31 8.26 -13.65
C TYR A 59 -18.05 7.07 -14.27
N LEU A 60 -18.90 7.35 -15.27
CA LEU A 60 -19.62 6.34 -16.08
C LEU A 60 -20.35 5.27 -15.24
N GLY A 61 -21.01 5.68 -14.14
CA GLY A 61 -21.71 4.77 -13.22
C GLY A 61 -20.78 3.88 -12.39
N ASN A 62 -19.47 4.18 -12.35
CA ASN A 62 -18.51 3.53 -11.47
C ASN A 62 -18.24 4.44 -10.26
N THR A 63 -18.12 3.81 -9.10
CA THR A 63 -17.67 4.45 -7.87
C THR A 63 -16.20 4.84 -7.95
N TYR A 64 -15.77 5.78 -7.11
CA TYR A 64 -14.36 6.18 -7.06
C TYR A 64 -13.43 5.00 -6.80
N ASN A 65 -13.81 4.08 -5.92
CA ASN A 65 -13.05 2.85 -5.66
C ASN A 65 -12.92 1.96 -6.90
N GLU A 66 -13.98 1.85 -7.71
CA GLU A 66 -13.94 1.09 -8.97
C GLU A 66 -13.11 1.79 -10.04
N VAL A 67 -13.11 3.12 -10.07
CA VAL A 67 -12.29 3.92 -10.98
C VAL A 67 -10.81 3.80 -10.63
N ILE A 68 -10.47 3.84 -9.34
CA ILE A 68 -9.13 3.53 -8.83
C ILE A 68 -8.75 2.09 -9.21
N ALA A 69 -9.62 1.10 -8.98
CA ALA A 69 -9.32 -0.29 -9.33
C ALA A 69 -9.08 -0.52 -10.84
N LYS A 70 -9.69 0.31 -11.69
CA LYS A 70 -9.49 0.31 -13.15
C LYS A 70 -8.35 1.22 -13.62
N GLN A 71 -7.73 1.97 -12.72
CA GLN A 71 -6.60 2.82 -13.06
C GLN A 71 -5.38 1.96 -13.43
N ILE A 72 -4.45 2.53 -14.18
CA ILE A 72 -3.18 1.88 -14.44
C ILE A 72 -2.42 1.78 -13.12
N ASN A 73 -2.09 0.56 -12.68
CA ASN A 73 -1.29 0.30 -11.49
C ASN A 73 0.03 1.08 -11.58
N LYS A 74 0.21 2.08 -10.72
CA LYS A 74 1.42 2.93 -10.75
C LYS A 74 2.64 2.25 -10.10
N GLY A 75 2.48 1.02 -9.62
CA GLY A 75 3.51 0.33 -8.86
C GLY A 75 3.65 0.92 -7.45
N LEU A 76 4.29 0.14 -6.57
CA LEU A 76 4.41 0.43 -5.14
C LEU A 76 5.08 1.77 -4.83
N ASP A 77 5.95 2.23 -5.73
CA ASP A 77 6.75 3.45 -5.60
C ASP A 77 5.94 4.74 -5.80
N LEU A 78 4.91 4.71 -6.67
CA LEU A 78 4.16 5.90 -7.08
C LEU A 78 2.72 5.97 -6.56
N GLU A 79 2.19 4.87 -6.01
CA GLU A 79 0.88 4.85 -5.32
C GLU A 79 0.97 5.29 -3.86
N GLY A 80 2.18 5.63 -3.35
CA GLY A 80 2.37 6.31 -2.06
C GLY A 80 1.70 5.63 -0.87
N GLY A 81 1.43 4.32 -0.98
CA GLY A 81 0.29 3.69 -0.34
C GLY A 81 0.64 2.62 0.69
N ILE A 82 1.89 2.54 1.15
CA ILE A 82 2.16 1.73 2.32
C ILE A 82 2.44 2.62 3.52
N ASN A 83 1.38 3.01 4.20
CA ASN A 83 1.43 3.10 5.65
C ASN A 83 1.68 1.68 6.20
N VAL A 84 2.91 1.17 6.06
CA VAL A 84 3.31 -0.04 6.76
C VAL A 84 3.47 0.37 8.21
N ILE A 85 2.48 0.06 9.04
CA ILE A 85 2.80 -0.20 10.44
C ILE A 85 3.46 -1.58 10.42
N LEU A 86 4.78 -1.60 10.21
CA LEU A 86 5.53 -2.85 10.34
C LEU A 86 5.35 -3.30 11.79
N GLN A 87 4.51 -4.31 12.00
CA GLN A 87 4.46 -5.03 13.27
C GLN A 87 5.75 -5.86 13.36
N ILE A 88 6.85 -5.19 13.69
CA ILE A 88 8.13 -5.84 13.91
C ILE A 88 8.07 -6.47 15.30
N SER A 89 8.18 -7.79 15.34
CA SER A 89 8.39 -8.54 16.56
C SER A 89 9.77 -8.18 17.12
N VAL A 90 9.81 -7.58 18.32
CA VAL A 90 11.07 -7.22 19.02
C VAL A 90 11.96 -8.47 19.23
N LYS A 91 11.35 -9.64 19.40
CA LYS A 91 12.04 -10.94 19.47
C LYS A 91 12.87 -11.22 18.23
N ASP A 92 12.28 -11.02 17.05
CA ASP A 92 12.95 -11.27 15.78
C ASP A 92 14.02 -10.22 15.48
N LEU A 93 13.84 -9.00 15.98
CA LEU A 93 14.85 -7.96 15.94
C LEU A 93 16.07 -8.32 16.81
N ILE A 94 15.87 -8.78 18.05
CA ILE A 94 16.96 -9.24 18.94
C ILE A 94 17.67 -10.46 18.33
N LYS A 95 16.93 -11.41 17.77
CA LYS A 95 17.49 -12.60 17.09
C LYS A 95 18.28 -12.22 15.83
N GLY A 96 17.79 -11.25 15.06
CA GLY A 96 18.47 -10.71 13.87
C GLY A 96 19.75 -9.97 14.21
N LEU A 97 19.74 -9.11 15.24
CA LEU A 97 20.92 -8.41 15.75
C LEU A 97 21.99 -9.38 16.27
N ALA A 98 21.58 -10.51 16.83
CA ALA A 98 22.47 -11.60 17.26
C ALA A 98 22.92 -12.52 16.10
N ASN A 99 22.73 -12.12 14.84
CA ASN A 99 23.08 -12.91 13.66
C ASN A 99 22.48 -14.33 13.66
N ASN A 100 21.22 -14.47 14.07
CA ASN A 100 20.54 -15.77 14.24
C ASN A 100 21.35 -16.76 15.10
N SER A 101 21.92 -16.27 16.20
CA SER A 101 22.74 -17.06 17.12
C SER A 101 22.09 -18.40 17.49
N LYS A 102 22.85 -19.49 17.31
CA LYS A 102 22.46 -20.86 17.72
C LYS A 102 22.74 -21.14 19.19
N ASN A 103 23.19 -20.14 19.96
CA ASN A 103 23.50 -20.33 21.36
C ASN A 103 22.24 -20.80 22.12
N PRO A 104 22.28 -21.95 22.81
CA PRO A 104 21.11 -22.50 23.49
C PRO A 104 20.64 -21.60 24.64
N ILE A 105 21.56 -20.91 25.33
CA ILE A 105 21.23 -19.98 26.43
C ILE A 105 20.45 -18.78 25.88
N PHE A 106 20.92 -18.21 24.76
CA PHE A 106 20.27 -17.07 24.11
C PHE A 106 18.86 -17.41 23.61
N ASN A 107 18.69 -18.56 22.95
CA ASN A 107 17.38 -18.99 22.47
C ASN A 107 16.42 -19.35 23.61
N LYS A 108 16.94 -19.90 24.72
CA LYS A 108 16.17 -20.15 25.93
C LYS A 108 15.72 -18.84 26.58
N ALA A 109 16.59 -17.84 26.69
CA ALA A 109 16.24 -16.51 27.18
C ALA A 109 15.12 -15.89 26.33
N LEU A 110 15.23 -15.90 24.99
CA LEU A 110 14.17 -15.41 24.09
C LEU A 110 12.83 -16.14 24.24
N GLU A 111 12.83 -17.41 24.62
CA GLU A 111 11.62 -18.19 24.87
C GLU A 111 11.03 -17.90 26.26
N GLU A 112 11.88 -17.79 27.28
CA GLU A 112 11.50 -17.45 28.65
C GLU A 112 10.95 -16.02 28.74
N THR A 113 11.54 -15.05 28.05
CA THR A 113 11.02 -13.69 27.95
C THR A 113 9.58 -13.65 27.42
N GLY A 114 9.26 -14.48 26.44
CA GLY A 114 7.90 -14.57 25.90
C GLY A 114 6.87 -15.15 26.89
N LYS A 115 7.32 -15.96 27.86
CA LYS A 115 6.47 -16.55 28.92
C LYS A 115 6.39 -15.66 30.15
N ASN A 116 7.47 -14.94 30.46
CA ASN A 116 7.63 -14.13 31.66
C ASN A 116 7.24 -12.67 31.45
N GLN A 117 6.66 -12.32 30.30
CA GLN A 117 6.18 -10.96 30.07
C GLN A 117 5.00 -10.63 31.02
N LYS A 118 5.25 -9.76 32.00
CA LYS A 118 4.27 -9.34 33.00
C LYS A 118 3.58 -8.02 32.62
N GLY A 119 2.26 -8.03 32.56
CA GLY A 119 1.44 -6.83 32.39
C GLY A 119 1.81 -6.04 31.12
N ASN A 120 2.14 -4.76 31.29
CA ASN A 120 2.44 -3.82 30.22
C ASN A 120 3.95 -3.67 29.90
N GLN A 121 4.81 -4.53 30.45
CA GLN A 121 6.25 -4.41 30.23
C GLN A 121 6.61 -4.68 28.76
N THR A 122 7.61 -3.95 28.23
CA THR A 122 8.05 -4.17 26.85
C THR A 122 8.81 -5.50 26.75
N PHE A 123 8.80 -6.11 25.57
CA PHE A 123 9.53 -7.36 25.34
C PHE A 123 11.04 -7.18 25.57
N LEU A 124 11.58 -6.00 25.29
CA LEU A 124 12.99 -5.69 25.46
C LEU A 124 13.38 -5.59 26.94
N ASP A 125 12.55 -4.93 27.76
CA ASP A 125 12.77 -4.86 29.21
C ASP A 125 12.68 -6.26 29.85
N ALA A 126 11.66 -7.02 29.45
CA ALA A 126 11.50 -8.41 29.90
C ALA A 126 12.70 -9.27 29.53
N PHE A 127 13.34 -9.04 28.37
CA PHE A 127 14.52 -9.78 27.92
C PHE A 127 15.75 -9.48 28.78
N PHE A 128 15.94 -8.24 29.23
CA PHE A 128 17.06 -7.88 30.10
C PHE A 128 16.90 -8.36 31.54
N GLU A 129 15.68 -8.72 31.97
CA GLU A 129 15.39 -9.30 33.28
C GLU A 129 15.42 -10.84 33.30
N THR A 130 15.60 -11.49 32.14
CA THR A 130 15.65 -12.96 31.99
C THR A 130 17.08 -13.48 32.20
#